data_AF-A0A423XFD2-F1
#
_entry.id   AF-A0A423XFD2-F1
#
_cell.length_a   1.000
_cell.length_b   1.000
_cell.length_c   1.000
_cell.angle_alpha   90.00
_cell.angle_beta   90.00
_cell.angle_gamma   90.00
#
_symmetry.space_group_name_H-M   'P 1'
#
loop_
_entity.id
_entity.type
_entity.pdbx_description
1 polymer ?
#
loop_
_entity_poly.entity_id
_entity_poly.type
_entity_poly.pdbx_seq_one_letter_code
_entity_poly.pdbx_strand_id
1 'polypeptide(L)'
;MTVRALLNDDSSASKPAAQGPSTQLPRWDSTRYDLSIRQQPSRARSCGFGDRDRRVIDPPPILQLQIDAPGLPREEISRKLRLPSYVVHCSIWSESGEEEMSGMPDDYTRQKRLMGSLVASPFVGLDEHGDEGCFFCFPDISCRTPGRYRLKFVLVVLDWPLRPNARSIIRAELLSDVFQTFSAKDFPGMLESTPLAKALKFQGCNIPTKKGNDRGGGGKADDGGVGGGGGGGSEDRSSDEEAVSPRSRKRPRNTRNL
;
A
#
# COMPACT_ATOMS: atom_id res chain seq x y z
N MET A 1 -74.35 -6.22 -53.99
CA MET A 1 -74.77 -7.23 -53.00
C MET A 1 -74.07 -8.54 -53.33
N THR A 2 -73.24 -8.99 -52.38
CA THR A 2 -72.82 -10.37 -52.05
C THR A 2 -72.48 -11.35 -53.17
N VAL A 3 -71.20 -11.73 -53.27
CA VAL A 3 -70.78 -13.08 -53.69
C VAL A 3 -69.53 -13.56 -52.92
N ARG A 4 -69.77 -14.55 -52.05
CA ARG A 4 -68.99 -15.77 -51.74
C ARG A 4 -67.51 -15.89 -52.16
N ALA A 5 -66.67 -16.06 -51.13
CA ALA A 5 -65.90 -17.27 -50.76
C ALA A 5 -64.72 -17.79 -51.62
N LEU A 6 -63.64 -18.12 -50.88
CA LEU A 6 -62.66 -19.21 -51.01
C LEU A 6 -61.24 -18.95 -51.58
N LEU A 7 -60.28 -19.15 -50.64
CA LEU A 7 -59.02 -19.92 -50.70
C LEU A 7 -57.68 -19.22 -51.03
N ASN A 8 -56.82 -19.24 -49.98
CA ASN A 8 -55.36 -19.48 -49.93
C ASN A 8 -54.41 -18.48 -50.63
N ASP A 9 -53.21 -18.15 -50.14
CA ASP A 9 -52.38 -18.57 -49.00
C ASP A 9 -51.36 -17.44 -48.75
N ASP A 10 -50.60 -17.59 -47.67
CA ASP A 10 -49.20 -17.18 -47.51
C ASP A 10 -48.84 -15.92 -46.70
N SER A 11 -48.12 -16.22 -45.61
CA SER A 11 -46.91 -15.55 -45.13
C SER A 11 -46.97 -14.46 -44.04
N SER A 12 -46.29 -14.82 -42.94
CA SER A 12 -45.63 -13.99 -41.92
C SER A 12 -46.43 -13.46 -40.72
N ALA A 13 -46.74 -14.35 -39.78
CA ALA A 13 -46.92 -13.97 -38.38
C ALA A 13 -45.57 -14.12 -37.63
N SER A 14 -44.90 -13.00 -37.36
CA SER A 14 -43.73 -12.94 -36.47
C SER A 14 -44.16 -13.28 -35.04
N LYS A 15 -43.68 -14.42 -34.52
CA LYS A 15 -43.78 -14.79 -33.11
C LYS A 15 -43.08 -13.73 -32.23
N PRO A 16 -43.59 -13.41 -31.03
CA PRO A 16 -42.82 -12.65 -30.06
C PRO A 16 -41.62 -13.50 -29.64
N ALA A 17 -40.42 -12.92 -29.72
CA ALA A 17 -39.19 -13.55 -29.28
C ALA A 17 -39.33 -13.93 -27.81
N ALA A 18 -39.20 -15.23 -27.52
CA ALA A 18 -39.10 -15.75 -26.17
C ALA A 18 -37.93 -15.03 -25.48
N GLN A 19 -38.26 -14.23 -24.47
CA GLN A 19 -37.28 -13.67 -23.54
C GLN A 19 -36.59 -14.86 -22.88
N GLY A 20 -35.33 -15.10 -23.24
CA GLY A 20 -34.49 -16.06 -22.54
C GLY A 20 -34.44 -15.69 -21.06
N PRO A 21 -34.26 -16.65 -20.15
CA PRO A 21 -34.21 -16.36 -18.73
C PRO A 21 -33.07 -15.37 -18.49
N SER A 22 -33.43 -14.13 -18.13
CA SER A 22 -32.51 -13.20 -17.51
C SER A 22 -32.01 -13.88 -16.25
N THR A 23 -30.74 -14.32 -16.25
CA THR A 23 -30.07 -14.82 -15.07
C THR A 23 -29.86 -13.64 -14.12
N GLN A 24 -30.93 -13.20 -13.46
CA GLN A 24 -30.83 -12.31 -12.32
C GLN A 24 -30.12 -13.09 -11.23
N LEU A 25 -28.88 -12.69 -10.94
CA LEU A 25 -28.12 -13.24 -9.83
C LEU A 25 -28.96 -13.13 -8.54
N PRO A 26 -28.92 -14.12 -7.64
CA PRO A 26 -29.72 -14.12 -6.43
C PRO A 26 -29.51 -12.83 -5.63
N ARG A 27 -30.60 -12.21 -5.15
CA ARG A 27 -30.61 -10.91 -4.43
C ARG A 27 -29.76 -10.85 -3.14
N TRP A 28 -29.19 -11.97 -2.68
CA TRP A 28 -28.45 -12.09 -1.42
C TRP A 28 -26.93 -11.85 -1.51
N ASP A 29 -26.37 -11.58 -2.70
CA ASP A 29 -24.95 -11.19 -2.84
C ASP A 29 -24.77 -9.72 -3.24
N SER A 30 -25.71 -8.85 -2.81
CA SER A 30 -25.65 -7.41 -3.06
C SER A 30 -24.61 -6.68 -2.18
N THR A 31 -23.73 -7.41 -1.50
CA THR A 31 -22.69 -6.80 -0.65
C THR A 31 -21.62 -6.20 -1.55
N ARG A 32 -21.58 -4.87 -1.62
CA ARG A 32 -20.54 -4.12 -2.30
C ARG A 32 -19.41 -3.83 -1.31
N TYR A 33 -18.19 -4.11 -1.76
CA TYR A 33 -16.98 -3.73 -1.05
C TYR A 33 -16.35 -2.56 -1.79
N ASP A 34 -15.90 -1.56 -1.03
CA ASP A 34 -15.18 -0.43 -1.56
C ASP A 34 -13.95 -0.14 -0.69
N LEU A 35 -12.95 0.51 -1.26
CA LEU A 35 -11.74 0.92 -0.58
C LEU A 35 -11.54 2.41 -0.77
N SER A 36 -11.20 3.10 0.32
CA SER A 36 -10.80 4.50 0.29
C SER A 36 -9.40 4.67 0.84
N ILE A 37 -8.61 5.59 0.27
CA ILE A 37 -7.30 5.95 0.83
C ILE A 37 -7.52 7.03 1.88
N ARG A 38 -7.32 6.67 3.15
CA ARG A 38 -7.34 7.61 4.28
C ARG A 38 -6.02 8.35 4.44
N GLN A 39 -4.93 7.78 3.94
CA GLN A 39 -3.62 8.43 3.92
C GLN A 39 -2.88 8.14 2.62
N GLN A 40 -2.66 9.18 1.82
CA GLN A 40 -1.96 9.09 0.54
C GLN A 40 -0.44 8.96 0.72
N PRO A 41 0.26 8.22 -0.16
CA PRO A 41 1.71 8.37 -0.31
C PRO A 41 2.02 9.75 -0.91
N SER A 42 3.13 10.36 -0.48
CA SER A 42 3.55 11.66 -1.03
C SER A 42 4.96 11.60 -1.60
N ARG A 43 5.90 10.99 -0.87
CA ARG A 43 7.31 11.00 -1.24
C ARG A 43 8.04 9.74 -0.80
N ALA A 44 9.15 9.47 -1.48
CA ALA A 44 10.08 8.41 -1.13
C ALA A 44 11.50 8.81 -1.52
N ARG A 45 12.49 8.16 -0.93
CA ARG A 45 13.87 8.20 -1.44
C ARG A 45 14.12 6.90 -2.20
N SER A 46 14.65 7.00 -3.42
CA SER A 46 15.06 5.85 -4.21
C SER A 46 16.14 5.06 -3.47
N CYS A 47 15.94 3.77 -3.28
CA CYS A 47 16.87 2.91 -2.53
C CYS A 47 18.00 2.35 -3.41
N GLY A 48 17.88 2.48 -4.74
CA GLY A 48 18.80 1.85 -5.67
C GLY A 48 18.76 0.33 -5.61
N PHE A 49 19.91 -0.30 -5.82
CA PHE A 49 20.03 -1.75 -6.01
C PHE A 49 20.46 -2.52 -4.74
N GLY A 50 20.89 -1.81 -3.69
CA GLY A 50 21.29 -2.42 -2.41
C GLY A 50 20.25 -2.22 -1.31
N ASP A 51 20.26 -3.08 -0.30
CA ASP A 51 19.28 -3.04 0.80
C ASP A 51 19.67 -2.10 1.96
N ARG A 52 20.89 -1.55 1.94
CA ARG A 52 21.46 -0.81 3.10
C ARG A 52 20.86 0.58 3.35
N ASP A 53 20.37 1.28 2.33
CA ASP A 53 19.77 2.62 2.45
C ASP A 53 18.28 2.61 2.08
N ARG A 54 17.61 1.50 2.42
CA ARG A 54 16.20 1.33 2.17
C ARG A 54 15.39 2.33 2.98
N ARG A 55 14.59 3.15 2.28
CA ARG A 55 13.61 4.06 2.90
C ARG A 55 12.23 3.76 2.41
N VAL A 56 11.28 3.75 3.34
CA VAL A 56 9.88 3.50 3.02
C VAL A 56 9.24 4.75 2.40
N ILE A 57 8.23 4.54 1.58
CA ILE A 57 7.33 5.58 1.09
C ILE A 57 6.67 6.25 2.29
N ASP A 58 6.55 7.57 2.21
CA ASP A 58 6.15 8.42 3.30
C ASP A 58 5.18 9.52 2.83
N PRO A 59 4.03 9.70 3.50
CA PRO A 59 3.49 8.86 4.58
C PRO A 59 3.22 7.42 4.10
N PRO A 60 3.16 6.42 5.00
CA PRO A 60 2.78 5.07 4.60
C PRO A 60 1.32 5.06 4.14
N PRO A 61 0.96 4.41 3.01
CA PRO A 61 -0.44 4.33 2.60
C PRO A 61 -1.31 3.64 3.65
N ILE A 62 -2.45 4.24 3.98
CA ILE A 62 -3.47 3.65 4.86
C ILE A 62 -4.79 3.68 4.10
N LEU A 63 -5.37 2.51 3.88
CA LEU A 63 -6.67 2.34 3.25
C LEU A 63 -7.71 1.94 4.29
N GLN A 64 -8.98 2.26 4.03
CA GLN A 64 -10.11 1.83 4.82
C GLN A 64 -11.10 1.08 3.94
N LEU A 65 -11.54 -0.09 4.42
CA LEU A 65 -12.60 -0.88 3.82
C LEU A 65 -13.96 -0.33 4.20
N GLN A 66 -14.80 -0.15 3.19
CA GLN A 66 -16.21 0.17 3.32
C GLN A 66 -17.03 -1.00 2.78
N ILE A 67 -18.06 -1.40 3.51
CA ILE A 67 -18.97 -2.48 3.13
C ILE A 67 -20.36 -1.88 3.05
N ASP A 68 -20.91 -1.81 1.85
CA ASP A 68 -22.30 -1.45 1.61
C ASP A 68 -23.10 -2.74 1.35
N ALA A 69 -23.96 -3.09 2.28
CA ALA A 69 -24.75 -4.32 2.23
C ALA A 69 -26.21 -4.00 2.53
N PRO A 70 -26.99 -3.54 1.53
CA PRO A 70 -28.37 -3.17 1.73
C PRO A 70 -29.17 -4.37 2.25
N GLY A 71 -29.76 -4.23 3.44
CA GLY A 71 -30.56 -5.26 4.09
C GLY A 71 -29.84 -6.12 5.13
N LEU A 72 -28.52 -5.96 5.34
CA LEU A 72 -27.84 -6.57 6.49
C LEU A 72 -27.96 -5.69 7.75
N PRO A 73 -28.18 -6.29 8.93
CA PRO A 73 -28.13 -5.56 10.19
C PRO A 73 -26.70 -5.06 10.48
N ARG A 74 -26.58 -3.99 11.26
CA ARG A 74 -25.30 -3.33 11.56
C ARG A 74 -24.30 -4.28 12.22
N GLU A 75 -24.78 -5.19 13.06
CA GLU A 75 -23.98 -6.19 13.76
C GLU A 75 -23.31 -7.14 12.77
N GLU A 76 -23.99 -7.52 11.70
CA GLU A 76 -23.45 -8.41 10.67
C GLU A 76 -22.42 -7.69 9.79
N ILE A 77 -22.64 -6.41 9.49
CA ILE A 77 -21.64 -5.57 8.81
C ILE A 77 -20.39 -5.43 9.67
N SER A 78 -20.55 -5.20 10.97
CA SER A 78 -19.44 -5.11 11.94
C SER A 78 -18.68 -6.44 12.05
N ARG A 79 -19.38 -7.58 12.01
CA ARG A 79 -18.74 -8.91 11.93
C ARG A 79 -17.96 -9.09 10.64
N LYS A 80 -18.52 -8.66 9.50
CA LYS A 80 -17.85 -8.72 8.20
C LYS A 80 -16.56 -7.90 8.20
N LEU A 81 -16.55 -6.68 8.75
CA LEU A 81 -15.33 -5.85 8.83
C LEU A 81 -14.15 -6.54 9.54
N ARG A 82 -14.43 -7.47 10.46
CA ARG A 82 -13.41 -8.21 11.24
C ARG A 82 -12.99 -9.53 10.58
N LEU A 83 -13.48 -9.86 9.39
CA LEU A 83 -13.10 -11.10 8.72
C LEU A 83 -11.60 -11.08 8.35
N PRO A 84 -10.83 -12.13 8.66
CA PRO A 84 -9.41 -12.20 8.35
C PRO A 84 -9.14 -12.54 6.88
N SER A 85 -10.18 -12.81 6.09
CA SER A 85 -10.08 -13.24 4.70
C SER A 85 -9.80 -12.10 3.71
N TYR A 86 -9.77 -10.86 4.16
CA TYR A 86 -9.41 -9.73 3.30
C TYR A 86 -7.90 -9.65 3.10
N VAL A 87 -7.50 -9.41 1.85
CA VAL A 87 -6.12 -9.17 1.48
C VAL A 87 -6.07 -8.01 0.50
N VAL A 88 -5.24 -7.02 0.76
CA VAL A 88 -4.98 -5.94 -0.20
C VAL A 88 -3.57 -6.09 -0.75
N HIS A 89 -3.45 -6.19 -2.07
CA HIS A 89 -2.16 -6.18 -2.78
C HIS A 89 -1.89 -4.80 -3.37
N CYS A 90 -0.63 -4.38 -3.34
CA CYS A 90 -0.13 -3.12 -3.89
C CYS A 90 0.81 -3.36 -5.07
N SER A 91 0.61 -2.66 -6.19
CA SER A 91 1.57 -2.57 -7.30
C SER A 91 1.87 -1.10 -7.67
N ILE A 92 2.93 -0.88 -8.45
CA ILE A 92 3.37 0.46 -8.87
C ILE A 92 3.01 0.72 -10.33
N TRP A 93 2.50 1.92 -10.59
CA TRP A 93 1.98 2.34 -11.89
C TRP A 93 2.59 3.68 -12.32
N SER A 94 2.47 3.97 -13.61
CA SER A 94 2.87 5.25 -14.22
C SER A 94 2.20 6.44 -13.54
N GLU A 95 2.76 7.64 -13.74
CA GLU A 95 2.15 8.90 -13.28
C GLU A 95 0.72 9.08 -13.82
N SER A 96 0.47 8.62 -15.06
CA SER A 96 -0.87 8.61 -15.67
C SER A 96 -1.79 7.54 -15.06
N GLY A 97 -1.23 6.46 -14.50
CA GLY A 97 -1.99 5.35 -13.94
C GLY A 97 -2.43 4.31 -14.98
N GLU A 98 -1.88 4.36 -16.20
CA GLU A 98 -2.30 3.51 -17.33
C GLU A 98 -1.40 2.28 -17.50
N GLU A 99 -0.15 2.35 -17.03
CA GLU A 99 0.84 1.29 -17.23
C GLU A 99 1.38 0.79 -15.89
N GLU A 100 1.38 -0.54 -15.70
CA GLU A 100 2.03 -1.16 -14.55
C GLU A 100 3.56 -1.14 -14.75
N MET A 101 4.28 -0.58 -13.78
CA MET A 101 5.74 -0.42 -13.84
C MET A 101 6.47 -1.23 -12.77
N SER A 102 5.88 -2.35 -12.34
CA SER A 102 6.47 -3.27 -11.36
C SER A 102 7.82 -3.84 -11.84
N GLY A 103 7.95 -4.06 -13.16
CA GLY A 103 9.20 -4.47 -13.79
C GLY A 103 10.24 -3.37 -13.87
N MET A 104 11.50 -3.76 -13.74
CA MET A 104 12.66 -2.89 -14.02
C MET A 104 13.13 -3.14 -15.47
N PRO A 105 13.71 -2.13 -16.16
CA PRO A 105 14.28 -2.30 -17.50
C PRO A 105 15.34 -3.41 -17.56
N ASP A 106 15.54 -3.97 -18.76
CA ASP A 106 16.25 -5.24 -19.01
C ASP A 106 17.72 -5.30 -18.51
N ASP A 107 18.37 -4.15 -18.27
CA ASP A 107 19.71 -4.08 -17.67
C ASP A 107 19.75 -4.54 -16.18
N TYR A 108 18.58 -4.74 -15.56
CA TYR A 108 18.44 -5.04 -14.14
C TYR A 108 17.83 -6.42 -13.92
N THR A 109 18.66 -7.45 -14.09
CA THR A 109 18.30 -8.87 -14.00
C THR A 109 17.41 -9.19 -12.77
N ARG A 110 16.10 -9.29 -13.02
CA ARG A 110 15.04 -9.81 -12.11
C ARG A 110 14.73 -9.03 -10.83
N GLN A 111 14.89 -7.71 -10.80
CA GLN A 111 14.44 -6.92 -9.64
C GLN A 111 13.08 -6.26 -9.87
N LYS A 112 12.21 -6.32 -8.85
CA LYS A 112 10.98 -5.52 -8.81
C LYS A 112 11.33 -4.09 -8.39
N ARG A 113 10.62 -3.11 -8.96
CA ARG A 113 10.80 -1.68 -8.64
C ARG A 113 10.41 -1.36 -7.20
N LEU A 114 9.33 -1.97 -6.70
CA LEU A 114 8.97 -1.92 -5.30
C LEU A 114 9.68 -3.02 -4.48
N MET A 115 9.95 -2.71 -3.22
CA MET A 115 10.52 -3.63 -2.24
C MET A 115 9.75 -3.59 -0.93
N GLY A 116 9.80 -4.69 -0.18
CA GLY A 116 9.14 -4.81 1.12
C GLY A 116 7.82 -5.56 1.08
N SER A 117 6.91 -5.21 1.98
CA SER A 117 5.58 -5.81 2.06
C SER A 117 4.61 -5.13 1.10
N LEU A 118 4.31 -5.82 -0.01
CA LEU A 118 3.32 -5.39 -1.00
C LEU A 118 1.91 -5.92 -0.71
N VAL A 119 1.73 -6.61 0.40
CA VAL A 119 0.46 -7.18 0.85
C VAL A 119 0.16 -6.68 2.24
N ALA A 120 -1.11 -6.32 2.49
CA ALA A 120 -1.60 -5.95 3.80
C ALA A 120 -2.82 -6.80 4.20
N SER A 121 -2.86 -7.17 5.47
CA SER A 121 -4.00 -7.81 6.14
C SER A 121 -4.85 -6.75 6.86
N PRO A 122 -6.13 -7.03 7.15
CA PRO A 122 -7.00 -6.09 7.83
C PRO A 122 -6.55 -5.85 9.26
N PHE A 123 -6.67 -4.60 9.70
CA PHE A 123 -6.54 -4.18 11.09
C PHE A 123 -7.79 -3.41 11.47
N VAL A 124 -8.58 -3.95 12.41
CA VAL A 124 -9.76 -3.26 12.91
C VAL A 124 -9.39 -2.48 14.16
N GLY A 125 -9.69 -1.18 14.15
CA GLY A 125 -9.37 -0.27 15.26
C GLY A 125 -10.10 1.06 15.08
N LEU A 126 -9.83 1.99 15.99
CA LEU A 126 -10.36 3.34 15.99
C LEU A 126 -9.44 4.28 15.21
N ASP A 127 -10.00 5.19 14.43
CA ASP A 127 -9.23 6.22 13.74
C ASP A 127 -8.88 7.42 14.65
N GLU A 128 -8.34 8.48 14.05
CA GLU A 128 -7.99 9.73 14.74
C GLU A 128 -9.18 10.48 15.35
N HIS A 129 -10.41 10.15 14.94
CA HIS A 129 -11.65 10.73 15.44
C HIS A 129 -12.35 9.81 16.47
N GLY A 130 -11.82 8.60 16.68
CA GLY A 130 -12.41 7.60 17.57
C GLY A 130 -13.45 6.72 16.87
N ASP A 131 -13.55 6.76 15.54
CA ASP A 131 -14.49 5.96 14.77
C ASP A 131 -13.88 4.59 14.42
N GLU A 132 -14.63 3.51 14.64
CA GLU A 132 -14.17 2.15 14.31
C GLU A 132 -14.15 1.94 12.78
N GLY A 133 -13.04 1.40 12.28
CA GLY A 133 -12.87 1.05 10.88
C GLY A 133 -12.00 -0.19 10.69
N CYS A 134 -12.04 -0.73 9.46
CA CYS A 134 -11.14 -1.81 9.02
C CYS A 134 -10.09 -1.22 8.06
N PHE A 135 -8.83 -1.21 8.50
CA PHE A 135 -7.73 -0.53 7.84
C PHE A 135 -6.71 -1.50 7.25
N PHE A 136 -6.11 -1.13 6.12
CA PHE A 136 -4.98 -1.81 5.49
C PHE A 136 -3.81 -0.85 5.45
N CYS A 137 -2.73 -1.19 6.14
CA CYS A 137 -1.59 -0.31 6.30
C CYS A 137 -0.38 -0.85 5.54
N PHE A 138 0.32 0.02 4.81
CA PHE A 138 1.51 -0.31 4.05
C PHE A 138 2.74 0.44 4.59
N PRO A 139 3.21 0.11 5.82
CA PRO A 139 4.31 0.80 6.47
C PRO A 139 5.69 0.50 5.86
N ASP A 140 5.79 -0.56 5.05
CA ASP A 140 7.04 -1.15 4.60
C ASP A 140 7.09 -1.31 3.07
N ILE A 141 6.72 -0.26 2.31
CA ILE A 141 6.94 -0.20 0.86
C ILE A 141 8.10 0.75 0.57
N SER A 142 9.06 0.32 -0.23
CA SER A 142 10.16 1.16 -0.74
C SER A 142 10.21 1.13 -2.26
N CYS A 143 10.77 2.17 -2.88
CA CYS A 143 10.95 2.25 -4.33
C CYS A 143 12.44 2.30 -4.69
N ARG A 144 12.88 1.51 -5.68
CA ARG A 144 14.29 1.44 -6.11
C ARG A 144 14.71 2.62 -6.96
N THR A 145 13.81 3.13 -7.81
CA THR A 145 14.15 4.11 -8.85
C THR A 145 13.54 5.46 -8.58
N PRO A 146 14.24 6.56 -8.88
CA PRO A 146 13.64 7.88 -8.87
C PRO A 146 12.58 8.00 -9.98
N GLY A 147 11.57 8.83 -9.75
CA GLY A 147 10.48 9.04 -10.70
C GLY A 147 9.17 9.45 -10.01
N ARG A 148 8.12 9.61 -10.80
CA ARG A 148 6.76 9.90 -10.32
C ARG A 148 5.87 8.72 -10.64
N TYR A 149 5.11 8.30 -9.65
CA TYR A 149 4.41 7.03 -9.68
C TYR A 149 3.07 7.13 -8.96
N ARG A 150 2.20 6.16 -9.23
CA ARG A 150 1.02 5.88 -8.42
C ARG A 150 1.12 4.47 -7.86
N LEU A 151 0.44 4.21 -6.76
CA LEU A 151 0.25 2.87 -6.21
C LEU A 151 -1.17 2.41 -6.54
N LYS A 152 -1.30 1.21 -7.12
CA LYS A 152 -2.59 0.56 -7.31
C LYS A 152 -2.82 -0.45 -6.20
N PHE A 153 -3.97 -0.37 -5.55
CA PHE A 153 -4.39 -1.30 -4.51
C PHE A 153 -5.55 -2.15 -5.01
N VAL A 154 -5.47 -3.46 -4.75
CA VAL A 154 -6.45 -4.45 -5.19
C VAL A 154 -6.91 -5.25 -3.98
N LEU A 155 -8.20 -5.15 -3.66
CA LEU A 155 -8.84 -5.94 -2.61
C LEU A 155 -9.26 -7.30 -3.14
N VAL A 156 -8.83 -8.33 -2.45
CA VAL A 156 -9.24 -9.71 -2.66
C VAL A 156 -9.88 -10.24 -1.38
N VAL A 157 -11.02 -10.91 -1.53
CA VAL A 157 -11.66 -11.65 -0.42
C VAL A 157 -11.39 -13.13 -0.66
N LEU A 158 -10.71 -13.77 0.29
CA LEU A 158 -10.41 -15.19 0.23
C LEU A 158 -11.61 -16.01 0.73
N ASP A 159 -12.11 -16.92 -0.10
CA ASP A 159 -13.15 -17.85 0.32
C ASP A 159 -12.54 -18.95 1.21
N TRP A 160 -13.15 -19.19 2.37
CA TRP A 160 -12.79 -20.29 3.27
C TRP A 160 -13.94 -21.30 3.39
N PRO A 161 -13.70 -22.62 3.29
CA PRO A 161 -12.41 -23.26 3.04
C PRO A 161 -11.88 -22.99 1.64
N LEU A 162 -10.56 -22.83 1.52
CA LEU A 162 -9.89 -22.72 0.24
C LEU A 162 -10.13 -24.01 -0.56
N ARG A 163 -11.00 -23.94 -1.57
CA ARG A 163 -11.23 -25.10 -2.44
C ARG A 163 -10.11 -25.16 -3.47
N PRO A 164 -9.60 -26.37 -3.80
CA PRO A 164 -8.75 -26.53 -4.98
C PRO A 164 -9.53 -25.98 -6.19
N ASN A 165 -8.96 -25.01 -6.89
CA ASN A 165 -9.57 -24.25 -8.01
C ASN A 165 -10.54 -23.11 -7.63
N ALA A 166 -10.68 -22.74 -6.35
CA ALA A 166 -11.36 -21.50 -5.99
C ALA A 166 -10.57 -20.31 -6.59
N ARG A 167 -11.26 -19.47 -7.37
CA ARG A 167 -10.70 -18.22 -7.87
C ARG A 167 -11.09 -17.12 -6.89
N SER A 168 -10.11 -16.51 -6.24
CA SER A 168 -10.37 -15.33 -5.41
C SER A 168 -10.76 -14.17 -6.31
N ILE A 169 -11.88 -13.52 -6.00
CA ILE A 169 -12.44 -12.44 -6.82
C ILE A 169 -11.90 -11.11 -6.32
N ILE A 170 -11.46 -10.27 -7.26
CA ILE A 170 -11.14 -8.87 -6.99
C ILE A 170 -12.45 -8.13 -6.68
N ARG A 171 -12.53 -7.53 -5.50
CA ARG A 171 -13.75 -6.83 -5.05
C ARG A 171 -13.69 -5.33 -5.23
N ALA A 172 -12.51 -4.74 -5.11
CA ALA A 172 -12.30 -3.31 -5.28
C ALA A 172 -10.87 -3.08 -5.80
N GLU A 173 -10.70 -2.05 -6.62
CA GLU A 173 -9.41 -1.55 -7.06
C GLU A 173 -9.39 -0.04 -6.96
N LEU A 174 -8.24 0.53 -6.66
CA LEU A 174 -8.06 1.98 -6.65
C LEU A 174 -6.61 2.37 -6.93
N LEU A 175 -6.41 3.60 -7.40
CA LEU A 175 -5.08 4.21 -7.52
C LEU A 175 -4.89 5.31 -6.48
N SER A 176 -3.67 5.43 -5.97
CA SER A 176 -3.24 6.56 -5.17
C SER A 176 -3.08 7.82 -6.00
N ASP A 177 -2.91 8.94 -5.30
CA ASP A 177 -2.34 10.14 -5.88
C ASP A 177 -0.89 9.90 -6.34
N VAL A 178 -0.39 10.80 -7.19
CA VAL A 178 1.00 10.75 -7.64
C VAL A 178 1.92 11.03 -6.46
N PHE A 179 2.89 10.16 -6.24
CA PHE A 179 3.96 10.36 -5.28
C PHE A 179 5.31 10.43 -6.00
N GLN A 180 6.25 11.18 -5.42
CA GLN A 180 7.57 11.36 -6.01
C GLN A 180 8.63 10.54 -5.27
N THR A 181 9.36 9.72 -6.01
CA THR A 181 10.58 9.07 -5.53
C THR A 181 11.78 9.94 -5.93
N PHE A 182 12.45 10.51 -4.94
CA PHE A 182 13.58 11.41 -5.10
C PHE A 182 14.91 10.65 -5.13
N SER A 183 15.93 11.26 -5.73
CA SER A 183 17.31 10.84 -5.55
C SER A 183 17.75 11.03 -4.09
N ALA A 184 18.90 10.46 -3.72
CA ALA A 184 19.48 10.66 -2.40
C ALA A 184 19.76 12.14 -2.05
N LYS A 185 20.08 12.96 -3.06
CA LYS A 185 20.44 14.38 -2.88
C LYS A 185 19.21 15.28 -2.73
N ASP A 186 18.14 14.97 -3.47
CA ASP A 186 16.95 15.82 -3.56
C ASP A 186 15.86 15.44 -2.56
N PHE A 187 16.08 14.38 -1.78
CA PHE A 187 15.09 13.90 -0.84
C PHE A 187 14.88 14.92 0.30
N PRO A 188 13.66 15.49 0.45
CA PRO A 188 13.40 16.58 1.40
C PRO A 188 13.42 16.10 2.87
N GLY A 189 13.34 14.79 3.09
CA GLY A 189 13.26 14.21 4.43
C GLY A 189 11.95 13.46 4.63
N MET A 190 11.83 12.82 5.80
CA MET A 190 10.61 12.11 6.20
C MET A 190 9.65 13.09 6.89
N LEU A 191 8.36 12.93 6.66
CA LEU A 191 7.29 13.59 7.39
C LEU A 191 7.17 13.05 8.81
N GLU A 192 6.52 13.85 9.65
CA GLU A 192 6.00 13.39 10.93
C GLU A 192 4.85 12.41 10.70
N SER A 193 4.71 11.43 11.58
CA SER A 193 3.54 10.56 11.57
C SER A 193 2.25 11.36 11.77
N THR A 194 1.29 11.09 10.91
CA THR A 194 -0.06 11.67 10.97
C THR A 194 -0.82 11.23 12.23
N PRO A 195 -1.89 11.95 12.61
CA PRO A 195 -2.79 11.52 13.69
C PRO A 195 -3.34 10.11 13.50
N LEU A 196 -3.81 9.77 12.28
CA LEU A 196 -4.32 8.43 11.95
C LEU A 196 -3.27 7.35 12.19
N ALA A 197 -2.05 7.54 11.67
CA ALA A 197 -0.97 6.57 11.85
C ALA A 197 -0.59 6.39 13.33
N LYS A 198 -0.61 7.47 14.12
CA LYS A 198 -0.36 7.43 15.56
C LYS A 198 -1.49 6.69 16.30
N ALA A 199 -2.75 6.97 15.98
CA ALA A 199 -3.92 6.33 16.58
C ALA A 199 -3.94 4.80 16.34
N LEU A 200 -3.70 4.36 15.10
CA LEU A 200 -3.63 2.93 14.77
C LEU A 200 -2.42 2.25 15.43
N LYS A 201 -1.27 2.94 15.48
CA LYS A 201 -0.07 2.43 16.17
C LYS A 201 -0.32 2.24 17.66
N PHE A 202 -0.99 3.18 18.32
CA PHE A 202 -1.34 3.09 19.74
C PHE A 202 -2.18 1.84 20.06
N GLN A 203 -2.98 1.38 19.10
CA GLN A 203 -3.81 0.18 19.20
C GLN A 203 -3.10 -1.12 18.76
N GLY A 204 -1.79 -1.06 18.47
CA GLY A 204 -0.99 -2.24 18.13
C GLY A 204 -0.80 -2.50 16.63
N CYS A 205 -1.29 -1.62 15.74
CA CYS A 205 -0.95 -1.72 14.32
C CYS A 205 0.56 -1.53 14.11
N ASN A 206 1.17 -2.35 13.25
CA ASN A 206 2.63 -2.33 13.06
C ASN A 206 3.10 -1.18 12.14
N ILE A 207 2.89 0.06 12.55
CA ILE A 207 3.30 1.27 11.81
C ILE A 207 4.42 1.99 12.58
N PRO A 208 5.51 2.45 11.93
CA PRO A 208 6.55 3.21 12.61
C PRO A 208 6.09 4.64 12.91
N THR A 209 6.37 5.13 14.12
CA THR A 209 6.18 6.53 14.49
C THR A 209 7.42 7.34 14.17
N LYS A 210 7.25 8.48 13.49
CA LYS A 210 8.32 9.39 13.06
C LYS A 210 8.04 10.78 13.61
N LYS A 211 9.08 11.47 14.10
CA LYS A 211 9.01 12.89 14.52
C LYS A 211 9.07 13.87 13.35
N GLY A 212 9.38 13.39 12.14
CA GLY A 212 9.67 14.23 10.98
C GLY A 212 11.08 14.83 11.03
N ASN A 213 11.67 15.07 9.87
CA ASN A 213 12.90 15.85 9.71
C ASN A 213 12.92 16.50 8.32
N ASP A 214 11.78 17.09 7.95
CA ASP A 214 11.65 17.78 6.68
C ASP A 214 12.60 18.99 6.69
N ARG A 215 13.54 19.02 5.76
CA ARG A 215 14.57 20.06 5.68
C ARG A 215 14.07 21.35 5.00
N GLY A 216 12.81 21.41 4.58
CA GLY A 216 12.18 22.61 4.03
C GLY A 216 11.46 23.44 5.09
N GLY A 217 12.15 24.39 5.73
CA GLY A 217 11.46 25.35 6.62
C GLY A 217 12.29 26.12 7.65
N GLY A 218 13.60 26.01 7.67
CA GLY A 218 14.45 26.81 8.56
C GLY A 218 14.86 28.14 7.92
N GLY A 219 13.96 29.11 7.86
CA GLY A 219 14.33 30.50 7.60
C GLY A 219 15.29 30.97 8.70
N LYS A 220 16.53 31.29 8.33
CA LYS A 220 17.45 32.05 9.20
C LYS A 220 16.78 33.38 9.50
N ALA A 221 16.25 33.52 10.72
CA ALA A 221 16.08 34.83 11.32
C ALA A 221 17.50 35.33 11.64
N ASP A 222 17.89 36.35 10.89
CA ASP A 222 19.01 37.24 11.19
C ASP A 222 18.65 38.00 12.48
N ASP A 223 19.37 37.72 13.58
CA ASP A 223 19.37 38.57 14.76
C ASP A 223 20.82 38.94 15.08
N GLY A 224 21.16 40.18 14.74
CA GLY A 224 22.40 40.82 15.11
C GLY A 224 22.35 41.25 16.58
N GLY A 225 23.25 40.67 17.39
CA GLY A 225 23.45 41.07 18.78
C GLY A 225 24.89 40.87 19.21
N VAL A 226 25.59 41.99 19.42
CA VAL A 226 27.01 42.12 19.74
C VAL A 226 27.28 41.98 21.26
N GLY A 227 28.38 41.31 21.65
CA GLY A 227 29.26 41.80 22.72
C GLY A 227 29.50 40.97 23.99
N GLY A 228 30.78 40.57 24.19
CA GLY A 228 31.47 40.34 25.49
C GLY A 228 31.27 38.96 26.15
N GLY A 229 32.25 38.19 26.61
CA GLY A 229 33.67 38.41 26.91
C GLY A 229 33.98 37.82 28.31
N GLY A 230 34.80 36.76 28.39
CA GLY A 230 35.57 36.42 29.62
C GLY A 230 35.39 35.03 30.25
N GLY A 231 36.36 34.13 29.99
CA GLY A 231 37.30 33.61 31.01
C GLY A 231 36.96 32.42 31.93
N GLY A 232 37.74 31.33 31.80
CA GLY A 232 38.08 30.32 32.83
C GLY A 232 37.24 29.03 32.77
N GLY A 233 37.75 27.80 32.68
CA GLY A 233 39.08 27.24 32.87
C GLY A 233 38.99 26.10 33.89
N SER A 234 39.09 24.83 33.45
CA SER A 234 39.72 23.72 34.19
C SER A 234 39.58 22.41 33.42
N GLU A 235 40.70 21.70 33.37
CA GLU A 235 40.95 20.40 32.78
C GLU A 235 40.26 19.28 33.56
N ASP A 236 39.87 18.20 32.89
CA ASP A 236 39.96 16.86 33.48
C ASP A 236 40.24 15.82 32.39
N ARG A 237 41.36 15.13 32.60
CA ARG A 237 41.86 13.98 31.85
C ARG A 237 41.24 12.71 32.45
N SER A 238 40.91 11.72 31.63
CA SER A 238 41.38 10.32 31.82
C SER A 238 40.79 9.32 30.81
N SER A 239 41.73 8.64 30.13
CA SER A 239 41.79 7.22 29.70
C SER A 239 40.79 6.62 28.69
N ASP A 240 41.34 6.42 27.48
CA ASP A 240 41.40 5.20 26.66
C ASP A 240 40.69 3.92 27.17
N GLU A 241 39.96 3.27 26.26
CA GLU A 241 40.19 1.87 25.89
C GLU A 241 39.49 1.52 24.55
N GLU A 242 40.29 1.36 23.49
CA GLU A 242 39.89 0.73 22.22
C GLU A 242 39.95 -0.80 22.34
N ALA A 243 38.85 -1.49 22.01
CA ALA A 243 38.85 -2.94 21.80
C ALA A 243 38.75 -3.28 20.30
N VAL A 244 39.89 -3.60 19.70
CA VAL A 244 40.06 -4.12 18.34
C VAL A 244 39.59 -5.58 18.25
N SER A 245 38.69 -5.89 17.31
CA SER A 245 38.28 -7.26 16.98
C SER A 245 39.30 -7.96 16.05
N PRO A 246 39.71 -9.22 16.31
CA PRO A 246 40.70 -9.90 15.49
C PRO A 246 40.10 -10.59 14.24
N ARG A 247 40.80 -10.42 13.11
CA ARG A 247 40.56 -11.05 11.80
C ARG A 247 40.84 -12.56 11.82
N SER A 248 39.98 -13.35 11.18
CA SER A 248 40.15 -14.80 11.00
C SER A 248 41.26 -15.13 10.00
N ARG A 249 42.12 -16.09 10.39
CA ARG A 249 43.22 -16.63 9.57
C ARG A 249 42.74 -17.79 8.69
N LYS A 250 43.19 -17.80 7.44
CA LYS A 250 43.00 -18.86 6.42
C LYS A 250 43.63 -20.19 6.88
N ARG A 251 42.94 -21.31 6.62
CA ARG A 251 43.44 -22.69 6.82
C ARG A 251 44.40 -23.09 5.69
N PRO A 252 45.53 -23.77 5.96
CA PRO A 252 46.32 -24.44 4.92
C PRO A 252 45.85 -25.88 4.67
N ARG A 253 45.98 -26.31 3.42
CA ARG A 253 45.83 -27.68 2.93
C ARG A 253 46.93 -28.56 3.52
N ASN A 254 46.60 -29.80 3.88
CA ASN A 254 47.60 -30.82 4.19
C ASN A 254 47.47 -32.01 3.22
N THR A 255 48.59 -32.34 2.60
CA THR A 255 48.88 -33.53 1.81
C THR A 255 49.47 -34.61 2.73
N ARG A 256 48.96 -35.84 2.68
CA ARG A 256 49.73 -37.10 2.42
C ARG A 256 48.97 -38.36 2.81
N ASN A 257 48.96 -39.28 1.85
CA ASN A 257 49.20 -40.73 1.90
C ASN A 257 48.49 -41.57 2.96
N LEU A 258 47.59 -42.43 2.49
CA LEU A 258 47.82 -43.88 2.35
C LEU A 258 47.27 -44.33 0.99
#